data_AF-A0AAU2W1C9-F1
#
_entry.id   AF-A0AAU2W1C9-F1
#
_cell.length_a   1.000
_cell.length_b   1.000
_cell.length_c   1.000
_cell.angle_alpha   90.00
_cell.angle_beta   90.00
_cell.angle_gamma   90.00
#
_symmetry.space_group_name_H-M   'P 1'
#
loop_
_entity.id
_entity.type
_entity.pdbx_description
1 polymer ?
#
loop_
_entity_poly.entity_id
_entity_poly.type
_entity_poly.pdbx_seq_one_letter_code
_entity_poly.pdbx_strand_id
1 'polypeptide(L)'
;MYDPGNGIPERIAETRANRERLRADREAGLYDSPDDAFWFRERYTSMGRELAALEAEPQQAPGMVRRPTGETVADHWFRAPDVQARKEILMDFGIRVTLFPASAPVRCVPGFVHGPERNPMEVP
;
A
#
# COMPACT_ATOMS: atom_id res chain seq x y z
N MET A 1 1.67 -0.99 -5.28
CA MET A 1 2.40 0.30 -5.34
C MET A 1 2.36 0.88 -3.95
N TYR A 2 3.48 1.44 -3.47
CA TYR A 2 3.53 2.08 -2.16
C TYR A 2 2.80 3.43 -2.23
N ASP A 3 1.88 3.65 -1.29
CA ASP A 3 1.21 4.93 -1.07
C ASP A 3 1.79 5.53 0.21
N PRO A 4 2.41 6.73 0.15
CA PRO A 4 2.99 7.37 1.33
C PRO A 4 1.94 7.89 2.33
N GLY A 5 0.64 7.82 2.00
CA GLY A 5 -0.41 8.44 2.80
C GLY A 5 -0.35 9.97 2.73
N ASN A 6 -1.09 10.65 3.60
CA ASN A 6 -1.22 12.11 3.56
C ASN A 6 -0.51 12.88 4.69
N GLY A 7 0.17 12.19 5.61
CA GLY A 7 0.97 12.82 6.67
C GLY A 7 0.17 13.62 7.70
N ILE A 8 -1.16 13.53 7.64
CA ILE A 8 -2.08 14.27 8.52
C ILE A 8 -1.94 13.82 9.99
N PRO A 9 -1.83 12.52 10.32
CA PRO A 9 -1.64 12.08 11.69
C PRO A 9 -0.39 12.69 12.34
N GLU A 10 0.72 12.74 11.62
CA GLU A 10 1.99 13.30 12.08
C GLU A 10 1.85 14.80 12.33
N ARG A 11 1.21 15.53 11.41
CA ARG A 11 1.00 16.97 11.54
C ARG A 11 0.04 17.34 12.66
N ILE A 12 -0.99 16.54 12.90
CA ILE A 12 -1.88 16.65 14.07
C ILE A 12 -1.07 16.48 15.36
N ALA A 13 -0.23 15.43 15.43
CA ALA A 13 0.58 15.15 16.61
C ALA A 13 1.57 16.28 16.91
N GLU A 14 2.26 16.79 15.89
CA GLU A 14 3.17 17.93 16.00
C GLU A 14 2.45 19.19 16.49
N THR A 15 1.32 19.53 15.85
CA THR A 15 0.52 20.72 16.20
C THR A 15 0.00 20.65 17.64
N ARG A 16 -0.45 19.46 18.09
CA ARG A 16 -0.85 19.24 19.50
C ARG A 16 0.32 19.41 20.46
N ALA A 17 1.47 18.84 20.15
CA ALA A 17 2.67 18.99 20.98
C ALA A 17 3.14 20.45 21.07
N ASN A 18 3.07 21.20 19.98
CA ASN A 18 3.41 22.61 19.95
C ASN A 18 2.42 23.45 20.80
N ARG A 19 1.11 23.16 20.74
CA ARG A 19 0.12 23.82 21.60
C ARG A 19 0.37 23.57 23.08
N GLU A 20 0.72 22.33 23.44
CA GLU A 20 0.98 21.98 24.82
C GLU A 20 2.24 22.66 25.37
N ARG A 21 3.32 22.69 24.57
CA ARG A 21 4.52 23.46 24.91
C ARG A 21 4.21 24.95 25.10
N LEU A 22 3.46 25.56 24.18
CA LEU A 22 3.09 26.97 24.30
C LEU A 22 2.25 27.24 25.56
N ARG A 23 1.38 26.31 25.95
CA ARG A 23 0.62 26.41 27.21
C ARG A 23 1.54 26.32 28.42
N ALA A 24 2.44 25.34 28.46
CA ALA A 24 3.40 25.17 29.54
C ALA A 24 4.32 26.40 29.69
N ASP A 25 4.79 26.97 28.59
CA ASP A 25 5.59 28.20 28.59
C ASP A 25 4.82 29.37 29.19
N ARG A 26 3.51 29.48 28.91
CA ARG A 26 2.65 30.49 29.54
C ARG A 26 2.48 30.24 31.04
N GLU A 27 2.28 29.00 31.46
CA GLU A 27 2.17 28.64 32.88
C GLU A 27 3.47 28.93 33.65
N ALA A 28 4.62 28.89 32.96
CA ALA A 28 5.92 29.29 33.49
C ALA A 28 6.13 30.82 33.52
N GLY A 29 5.14 31.62 33.10
CA GLY A 29 5.17 33.09 33.13
C GLY A 29 5.89 33.76 31.95
N LEU A 30 6.20 33.01 30.88
CA LEU A 30 6.99 33.51 29.76
C LEU A 30 6.24 34.53 28.87
N TYR A 31 4.92 34.68 29.05
CA TYR A 31 4.05 35.52 28.22
C TYR A 31 3.01 36.32 29.03
N ASP A 32 3.42 36.85 30.18
CA ASP A 32 2.53 37.56 31.12
C ASP A 32 2.40 39.07 30.84
N SER A 33 3.26 39.64 30.00
CA SER A 33 3.11 41.02 29.57
C SER A 33 1.83 41.18 28.71
N PRO A 34 1.21 42.38 28.67
CA PRO A 34 -0.01 42.58 27.88
C PRO A 34 0.16 42.28 26.38
N ASP A 35 1.31 42.62 25.80
CA ASP A 35 1.63 42.38 24.39
C ASP A 35 1.86 40.88 24.14
N ASP A 36 2.59 40.20 25.02
CA ASP A 36 2.82 38.77 24.93
C ASP A 36 1.54 37.95 25.16
N ALA A 37 0.64 38.42 26.01
CA ALA A 37 -0.66 37.80 26.24
C ALA A 37 -1.57 37.91 25.01
N PHE A 38 -1.47 39.01 24.25
CA PHE A 38 -2.16 39.12 22.96
C PHE A 38 -1.57 38.15 21.94
N TRP A 39 -0.25 38.14 21.79
CA TRP A 39 0.45 37.23 20.88
C TRP A 39 0.16 35.75 21.19
N PHE A 40 0.20 35.36 22.47
CA PHE A 40 -0.14 34.02 22.92
C PHE A 40 -1.56 33.63 22.49
N ARG A 41 -2.55 34.49 22.76
CA ARG A 41 -3.95 34.21 22.41
C ARG A 41 -4.11 34.03 20.91
N GLU A 42 -3.54 34.93 20.11
CA GLU A 42 -3.60 34.84 18.66
C GLU A 42 -2.97 33.55 18.16
N ARG A 43 -1.75 33.24 18.61
CA ARG A 43 -1.03 32.06 18.13
C ARG A 43 -1.67 30.75 18.59
N TYR A 44 -2.15 30.71 19.83
CA TYR A 44 -2.90 29.59 20.37
C TYR A 44 -4.24 29.41 19.64
N THR A 45 -4.98 30.47 19.31
CA THR A 45 -6.21 30.35 18.50
C THR A 45 -5.90 29.87 17.08
N SER A 46 -4.85 30.39 16.44
CA SER A 46 -4.42 29.99 15.10
C SER A 46 -4.12 28.50 15.00
N MET A 47 -3.31 27.96 15.91
CA MET A 47 -3.02 26.51 15.97
C MET A 47 -4.29 25.67 16.21
N GLY A 48 -5.32 26.23 16.85
CA GLY A 48 -6.57 25.52 17.12
C GLY A 48 -7.41 25.38 15.86
N ARG A 49 -7.41 26.41 15.02
CA ARG A 49 -8.05 26.37 13.69
C ARG A 49 -7.30 25.41 12.76
N GLU A 50 -5.97 25.41 12.77
CA GLU A 50 -5.17 24.45 12.00
C GLU A 50 -5.49 23.01 12.42
N LEU A 51 -5.55 22.73 13.73
CA LEU A 51 -5.90 21.40 14.23
C LEU A 51 -7.29 20.97 13.79
N ALA A 52 -8.29 21.86 13.90
CA ALA A 52 -9.66 21.58 13.47
C ALA A 52 -9.76 21.31 11.96
N ALA A 53 -8.96 22.00 11.14
CA ALA A 53 -8.89 21.76 9.70
C ALA A 53 -8.26 20.38 9.41
N LEU A 54 -7.13 20.06 10.04
CA LEU A 54 -6.46 18.77 9.86
C LEU A 54 -7.31 17.59 10.32
N GLU A 55 -8.07 17.75 11.41
CA GLU A 55 -8.98 16.71 11.93
C GLU A 55 -10.22 16.49 11.04
N ALA A 56 -10.60 17.48 10.24
CA ALA A 56 -11.69 17.37 9.27
C ALA A 56 -11.27 16.65 7.98
N GLU A 57 -9.97 16.57 7.70
CA GLU A 57 -9.45 15.90 6.52
C GLU A 57 -9.41 14.37 6.71
N PRO A 58 -9.83 13.58 5.70
CA PRO A 58 -9.77 12.12 5.78
C PRO A 58 -8.33 11.63 5.95
N GLN A 59 -8.06 10.83 6.99
CA GLN A 59 -6.74 10.28 7.22
C GLN A 59 -6.45 9.12 6.25
N GLN A 60 -5.30 9.16 5.59
CA GLN A 60 -4.82 8.10 4.71
C GLN A 60 -3.50 7.57 5.25
N ALA A 61 -3.54 6.35 5.79
CA ALA A 61 -2.35 5.71 6.34
C ALA A 61 -1.40 5.28 5.22
N PRO A 62 -0.07 5.41 5.43
CA PRO A 62 0.91 4.88 4.49
C PRO A 62 0.76 3.36 4.37
N GLY A 63 0.86 2.82 3.16
CA GLY A 63 0.64 1.40 2.96
C GLY A 63 0.84 0.90 1.54
N MET A 64 0.78 -0.43 1.40
CA MET A 64 0.81 -1.08 0.09
C MET A 64 -0.60 -1.12 -0.49
N VAL A 65 -0.83 -0.39 -1.57
CA VAL A 65 -2.11 -0.41 -2.28
C VAL A 65 -1.99 -1.28 -3.53
N ARG A 66 -2.90 -2.24 -3.66
CA ARG A 66 -3.06 -3.03 -4.88
C ARG A 66 -3.99 -2.27 -5.83
N ARG A 67 -3.41 -1.61 -6.84
CA ARG A 67 -4.18 -1.09 -7.97
C ARG A 67 -4.19 -2.13 -9.08
N PRO A 68 -5.36 -2.56 -9.58
CA PRO A 68 -5.42 -3.39 -10.77
C PRO A 68 -4.81 -2.60 -11.94
N THR A 69 -4.02 -3.28 -12.77
CA THR A 69 -3.38 -2.71 -13.96
C THR A 69 -4.40 -2.29 -15.04
N GLY A 70 -5.66 -2.68 -14.90
CA GLY A 70 -6.71 -2.44 -15.89
C GLY A 70 -6.61 -3.33 -17.14
N GLU A 71 -5.62 -4.23 -17.18
CA GLU A 71 -5.36 -5.16 -18.28
C GLU A 71 -5.63 -6.58 -17.79
N THR A 72 -6.45 -7.33 -18.52
CA THR A 72 -6.63 -8.77 -18.27
C THR A 72 -5.49 -9.57 -18.87
N VAL A 73 -5.31 -10.81 -18.43
CA VAL A 73 -4.33 -11.73 -19.04
C VAL A 73 -4.65 -11.96 -20.53
N ALA A 74 -5.93 -11.95 -20.90
CA ALA A 74 -6.37 -12.06 -22.28
C ALA A 74 -5.91 -10.85 -23.11
N ASP A 75 -6.08 -9.63 -22.57
CA ASP A 75 -5.62 -8.40 -23.24
C ASP A 75 -4.11 -8.43 -23.45
N HIS A 76 -3.35 -8.86 -22.43
CA HIS A 76 -1.90 -9.01 -22.52
C HIS A 76 -1.50 -10.05 -23.59
N TRP A 77 -2.21 -11.18 -23.64
CA TRP A 77 -1.97 -12.25 -24.63
C TRP A 77 -2.24 -11.83 -26.07
N PHE A 78 -3.33 -11.10 -26.31
CA PHE A 78 -3.71 -10.63 -27.64
C PHE A 78 -2.87 -9.44 -28.11
N ARG A 79 -2.34 -8.62 -27.20
CA ARG A 79 -1.43 -7.52 -27.52
C ARG A 79 0.01 -7.97 -27.78
N ALA A 80 0.38 -9.19 -27.39
CA ALA A 80 1.72 -9.73 -27.60
C ALA A 80 2.10 -9.69 -29.11
N PRO A 81 3.24 -9.07 -29.47
CA PRO A 81 3.60 -8.81 -30.86
C PRO A 81 3.97 -10.08 -31.63
N ASP A 82 4.46 -11.12 -30.93
CA ASP A 82 4.90 -12.37 -31.53
C ASP A 82 4.70 -13.58 -30.61
N VAL A 83 5.08 -14.74 -31.11
CA VAL A 83 5.02 -16.02 -30.38
C VAL A 83 5.99 -16.04 -29.20
N GLN A 84 7.10 -15.30 -29.26
CA GLN A 84 8.09 -15.29 -28.20
C GLN A 84 7.57 -14.53 -26.96
N ALA A 85 6.96 -13.37 -27.15
CA ALA A 85 6.29 -12.61 -26.10
C ALA A 85 5.17 -13.43 -25.43
N ARG A 86 4.43 -14.23 -26.21
CA ARG A 86 3.43 -15.16 -25.65
C ARG A 86 4.05 -16.26 -24.79
N LYS A 87 5.22 -16.79 -25.16
CA LYS A 87 5.95 -17.77 -24.33
C LYS A 87 6.39 -17.15 -23.01
N GLU A 88 6.89 -15.91 -23.04
CA GLU A 88 7.28 -15.17 -21.84
C GLU A 88 6.09 -14.99 -20.89
N ILE A 89 4.91 -14.61 -21.42
CA ILE A 89 3.68 -14.56 -20.63
C ILE A 89 3.40 -15.92 -19.95
N LEU A 90 3.47 -17.04 -20.68
CA LEU A 90 3.24 -18.37 -20.10
C LEU A 90 4.28 -18.71 -19.00
N MET A 91 5.54 -18.32 -19.21
CA MET A 91 6.61 -18.52 -18.24
C MET A 91 6.41 -17.70 -16.97
N ASP A 92 6.00 -16.43 -17.09
CA ASP A 92 5.72 -15.53 -15.96
C ASP A 92 4.58 -16.07 -15.08
N PHE A 93 3.56 -16.68 -15.70
CA PHE A 93 2.48 -17.36 -14.98
C PHE A 93 2.86 -18.75 -14.47
N GLY A 94 4.10 -19.19 -14.68
CA GLY A 94 4.59 -20.50 -14.22
C GLY A 94 3.91 -21.69 -14.90
N ILE A 95 3.33 -21.50 -16.09
CA ILE A 95 2.63 -22.54 -16.82
C ILE A 95 3.64 -23.60 -17.29
N ARG A 96 3.38 -24.85 -16.93
CA ARG A 96 4.19 -26.01 -17.33
C ARG A 96 3.36 -26.91 -18.22
N VAL A 97 3.93 -27.31 -19.36
CA VAL A 97 3.33 -28.30 -20.25
C VAL A 97 4.17 -29.57 -20.16
N THR A 98 3.57 -30.62 -19.61
CA THR A 98 4.16 -31.96 -19.59
C THR A 98 3.59 -32.76 -20.74
N LEU A 99 4.44 -33.19 -21.67
CA LEU A 99 4.05 -34.03 -22.80
C LEU A 99 4.21 -35.49 -22.43
N PHE A 100 3.15 -36.27 -22.58
CA PHE A 100 3.17 -37.72 -22.41
C PHE A 100 3.06 -38.40 -23.78
N PRO A 101 3.75 -39.53 -24.00
CA PRO A 101 3.58 -40.30 -25.22
C PRO A 101 2.15 -40.84 -25.33
N ALA A 102 1.69 -41.09 -26.56
CA ALA A 102 0.32 -41.56 -26.81
C ALA A 102 -0.01 -42.91 -26.15
N SER A 103 1.00 -43.68 -25.74
CA SER A 103 0.85 -44.95 -25.00
C SER A 103 0.76 -44.78 -23.48
N ALA A 104 0.90 -43.56 -22.93
CA ALA A 104 0.90 -43.35 -21.49
C ALA A 104 -0.50 -43.58 -20.87
N PRO A 105 -0.58 -44.32 -19.74
CA PRO A 105 -1.84 -44.70 -19.11
C PRO A 105 -2.56 -43.56 -18.38
N VAL A 106 -1.84 -42.54 -17.89
CA VAL A 106 -2.42 -41.35 -17.22
C VAL A 106 -1.94 -40.09 -17.93
N ARG A 107 -2.89 -39.28 -18.42
CA ARG A 107 -2.61 -38.14 -19.31
C ARG A 107 -2.80 -36.77 -18.66
N CYS A 108 -3.59 -36.68 -17.58
CA CYS A 108 -3.82 -35.46 -16.80
C CYS A 108 -4.52 -35.83 -15.47
N VAL A 109 -4.08 -35.29 -14.34
CA VAL A 109 -4.81 -35.34 -13.07
C VAL A 109 -5.16 -33.91 -12.67
N PRO A 110 -6.45 -33.53 -12.58
CA PRO A 110 -6.85 -32.20 -12.15
C PRO A 110 -6.36 -31.91 -10.72
N GLY A 111 -5.75 -30.73 -10.51
CA GLY A 111 -5.45 -30.22 -9.16
C GLY A 111 -4.04 -30.47 -8.61
N PHE A 112 -3.15 -31.14 -9.35
CA PHE A 112 -1.78 -31.39 -8.89
C PHE A 112 -0.73 -30.88 -9.88
N VAL A 113 0.20 -30.06 -9.39
CA VAL A 113 1.38 -29.61 -10.14
C VAL A 113 2.34 -30.80 -10.25
N HIS A 114 2.32 -31.50 -11.38
CA HIS A 114 3.30 -32.56 -11.64
C HIS A 114 4.66 -31.93 -11.97
N GLY A 115 5.53 -31.83 -10.97
CA GLY A 115 6.97 -31.65 -11.20
C GLY A 115 7.63 -32.96 -11.66
N PRO A 116 8.81 -32.91 -12.28
CA PRO A 116 9.58 -34.10 -12.70
C PRO A 116 9.97 -35.02 -11.53
N GLU A 117 9.77 -34.58 -10.28
CA GLU A 117 10.23 -35.25 -9.07
C GLU A 117 9.18 -36.18 -8.43
N ARG A 118 7.97 -36.31 -9.01
CA ARG A 118 6.92 -37.17 -8.45
C ARG A 118 6.49 -38.25 -9.43
N ASN A 119 6.59 -39.51 -9.00
CA ASN A 119 6.20 -40.67 -9.80
C ASN A 119 4.67 -40.73 -9.93
N PRO A 120 4.10 -40.69 -11.15
CA PRO A 120 2.64 -40.72 -11.36
C PRO A 120 1.98 -42.04 -10.94
N MET A 121 2.76 -43.08 -10.59
CA MET A 121 2.27 -44.37 -10.10
C MET A 121 2.24 -44.46 -8.56
N GLU A 122 2.66 -43.41 -7.86
CA GLU A 122 2.64 -43.36 -6.40
C GLU A 122 1.22 -42.92 -5.95
N VAL A 123 0.37 -43.91 -5.67
CA VAL A 123 -0.93 -43.72 -5.00
C VAL A 123 -0.66 -43.68 -3.49
N PRO A 124 -1.35 -42.81 -2.71
CA PRO A 124 -1.16 -42.72 -1.25
C PRO A 124 -1.41 -44.03 -0.50
#